data_AF-A0A849TI52-F1
#
_entry.id   AF-A0A849TI52-F1
#
_cell.length_a   1.000
_cell.length_b   1.000
_cell.length_c   1.000
_cell.angle_alpha   90.00
_cell.angle_beta   90.00
_cell.angle_gamma   90.00
#
_symmetry.space_group_name_H-M   'P 1'
#
loop_
_entity.id
_entity.type
_entity.pdbx_description
1 polymer ?
#
loop_
_entity_poly.entity_id
_entity_poly.type
_entity_poly.pdbx_seq_one_letter_code
_entity_poly.pdbx_strand_id
1 'polypeptide(L)'
;MKREESMPIPLAKAEFNMRDRTQHPPAYTPTYKTSVLRSPRNALISLQNSLSEVTGPTFGPNDLGPLDNDLIKNYAKSGDPIGERIIVHGHVQDENGRPVPGTLVEVWQANAAGRYRHRNDTYIGPIDPNFGGCGRCLTDENGYYFYRTIKPGPYPWRNYINSWRPAHIHVSVFGSGFAQRLITQM
;
A
#
# COMPACT_ATOMS: atom_id res chain seq x y z
N MET A 1 44.69 32.81 -16.90
CA MET A 1 43.85 32.10 -15.92
C MET A 1 42.47 31.93 -16.54
N LYS A 2 42.20 30.80 -17.20
CA LYS A 2 40.91 30.54 -17.85
C LYS A 2 39.92 30.13 -16.76
N ARG A 3 38.78 30.82 -16.68
CA ARG A 3 37.67 30.41 -15.81
C ARG A 3 37.14 29.08 -16.35
N GLU A 4 37.18 28.05 -15.52
CA GLU A 4 36.43 26.82 -15.78
C GLU A 4 34.94 27.18 -15.78
N GLU A 5 34.31 27.03 -16.93
CA GLU A 5 32.85 27.03 -17.03
C GLU A 5 32.35 25.81 -16.24
N SER A 6 31.70 26.06 -15.12
CA SER A 6 30.99 25.03 -14.37
C SER A 6 29.98 24.37 -15.30
N MET A 7 30.15 23.07 -15.57
CA MET A 7 29.14 22.33 -16.32
C MET A 7 27.77 22.49 -15.64
N PRO A 8 26.68 22.67 -16.40
CA PRO A 8 25.35 22.70 -15.82
C PRO A 8 25.13 21.39 -15.06
N ILE A 9 24.81 21.51 -13.77
CA ILE A 9 24.33 20.39 -12.96
C ILE A 9 23.18 19.76 -13.76
N PRO A 10 23.23 18.45 -14.07
CA PRO A 10 22.14 17.81 -14.80
C PRO A 10 20.85 18.10 -14.04
N LEU A 11 19.92 18.80 -14.68
CA LEU A 11 18.59 19.02 -14.14
C LEU A 11 18.06 17.64 -13.74
N ALA A 12 17.75 17.47 -12.46
CA ALA A 12 17.32 16.18 -11.93
C ALA A 12 16.20 15.60 -12.80
N LYS A 13 16.26 14.28 -13.05
CA LYS A 13 15.15 13.50 -13.63
C LYS A 13 13.82 14.03 -13.08
N ALA A 14 12.94 14.40 -14.00
CA ALA A 14 11.67 15.11 -13.84
C ALA A 14 11.07 15.14 -12.43
N GLU A 15 10.73 16.35 -11.98
CA GLU A 15 9.86 16.61 -10.83
C GLU A 15 8.56 15.78 -10.95
N PHE A 16 8.12 15.16 -9.85
CA PHE A 16 6.83 14.44 -9.85
C PHE A 16 5.68 15.43 -10.04
N ASN A 17 4.62 14.99 -10.72
CA ASN A 17 3.43 15.84 -10.89
C ASN A 17 2.80 16.17 -9.53
N MET A 18 2.32 17.40 -9.41
CA MET A 18 1.62 17.84 -8.21
C MET A 18 0.35 17.00 -8.00
N ARG A 19 0.19 16.46 -6.79
CA ARG A 19 -0.98 15.67 -6.43
C ARG A 19 -2.27 16.49 -6.54
N ASP A 20 -3.19 16.06 -7.40
CA ASP A 20 -4.55 16.59 -7.43
C ASP A 20 -5.34 16.09 -6.21
N ARG A 21 -5.40 16.92 -5.17
CA ARG A 21 -6.06 16.56 -3.90
C ARG A 21 -7.58 16.45 -4.03
N THR A 22 -8.19 16.85 -5.14
CA THR A 22 -9.63 16.66 -5.39
C THR A 22 -9.97 15.22 -5.78
N GLN A 23 -8.98 14.47 -6.30
CA GLN A 23 -9.09 13.03 -6.59
C GLN A 23 -8.77 12.14 -5.38
N HIS A 24 -8.36 12.74 -4.27
CA HIS A 24 -8.10 12.05 -3.00
C HIS A 24 -9.20 12.36 -1.98
N PRO A 25 -9.43 11.48 -1.00
CA PRO A 25 -10.36 11.81 0.08
C PRO A 25 -9.86 13.04 0.85
N PRO A 26 -10.71 14.03 1.15
CA PRO A 26 -10.32 15.15 1.98
C PRO A 26 -9.97 14.67 3.40
N ALA A 27 -9.08 15.38 4.08
CA ALA A 27 -8.67 15.03 5.44
C ALA A 27 -9.87 15.01 6.42
N TYR A 28 -10.80 15.97 6.26
CA TYR A 28 -12.02 16.05 7.04
C TYR A 28 -13.20 15.42 6.27
N THR A 29 -13.58 14.21 6.67
CA THR A 29 -14.68 13.43 6.08
C THR A 29 -15.64 12.98 7.20
N PRO A 30 -16.57 13.85 7.65
CA PRO A 30 -17.26 13.66 8.93
C PRO A 30 -18.12 12.39 9.04
N THR A 31 -18.54 11.81 7.93
CA THR A 31 -19.23 10.51 7.88
C THR A 31 -18.32 9.33 8.25
N TYR A 32 -17.00 9.48 8.08
CA TYR A 32 -15.98 8.65 8.70
C TYR A 32 -15.53 9.33 10.00
N LYS A 33 -16.20 8.99 11.11
CA LYS A 33 -16.14 9.75 12.37
C LYS A 33 -14.74 9.94 12.94
N THR A 34 -13.84 8.97 12.75
CA THR A 34 -12.45 9.06 13.22
C THR A 34 -11.68 10.22 12.57
N SER A 35 -12.06 10.64 11.35
CA SER A 35 -11.43 11.76 10.66
C SER A 35 -11.66 13.10 11.37
N VAL A 36 -12.76 13.27 12.11
CA VAL A 36 -13.17 14.53 12.74
C VAL A 36 -12.10 15.09 13.68
N LEU A 37 -11.44 14.21 14.44
CA LEU A 37 -10.37 14.58 15.39
C LEU A 37 -8.97 14.29 14.83
N ARG A 38 -8.86 13.80 13.59
CA ARG A 38 -7.60 13.44 12.94
C ARG A 38 -7.38 14.16 11.60
N SER A 39 -8.07 15.28 11.40
CA SER A 39 -7.93 16.15 10.25
C SER A 39 -7.26 17.46 10.65
N PRO A 40 -6.13 17.86 10.04
CA PRO A 40 -5.56 19.18 10.25
C PRO A 40 -6.58 20.29 9.97
N ARG A 41 -6.55 21.36 10.77
CA ARG A 41 -7.44 22.54 10.59
C ARG A 41 -6.81 23.64 9.74
N ASN A 42 -5.49 23.65 9.65
CA ASN A 42 -4.75 24.56 8.79
C ASN A 42 -4.54 23.93 7.40
N ALA A 43 -4.37 24.79 6.41
CA ALA A 43 -3.97 24.36 5.08
C ALA A 43 -2.59 23.67 5.10
N LEU A 44 -2.39 22.73 4.18
CA LEU A 44 -1.08 22.15 3.93
C LEU A 44 -0.19 23.22 3.28
N ILE A 45 1.08 23.25 3.67
CA ILE A 45 2.07 24.13 3.06
C ILE A 45 2.67 23.40 1.85
N SER A 46 2.55 24.00 0.67
CA SER A 46 3.19 23.49 -0.54
C SER A 46 4.66 23.89 -0.56
N LEU A 47 5.54 22.92 -0.80
CA LEU A 47 6.98 23.12 -0.94
C LEU A 47 7.41 22.65 -2.34
N GLN A 48 8.46 23.27 -2.87
CA GLN A 48 9.13 22.76 -4.06
C GLN A 48 9.88 21.47 -3.70
N ASN A 49 9.83 20.49 -4.60
CA ASN A 49 10.53 19.23 -4.37
C ASN A 49 12.04 19.42 -4.29
N SER A 50 12.66 18.74 -3.34
CA SER A 50 14.11 18.61 -3.19
C SER A 50 14.52 17.13 -3.26
N LEU A 51 15.81 16.84 -3.05
CA LEU A 51 16.27 15.45 -2.90
C LEU A 51 15.51 14.69 -1.82
N SER A 52 15.03 15.37 -0.78
CA SER A 52 14.24 14.76 0.30
C SER A 52 12.92 14.14 -0.19
N GLU A 53 12.28 14.74 -1.21
CA GLU A 53 11.00 14.30 -1.73
C GLU A 53 11.14 13.36 -2.94
N VAL A 54 12.15 13.61 -3.79
CA VAL A 54 12.32 12.87 -5.06
C VAL A 54 13.10 11.55 -4.90
N THR A 55 13.78 11.35 -3.77
CA THR A 55 14.45 10.09 -3.45
C THR A 55 13.63 9.25 -2.48
N GLY A 56 13.95 7.96 -2.37
CA GLY A 56 13.26 7.03 -1.49
C GLY A 56 14.09 5.76 -1.26
N PRO A 57 13.65 4.87 -0.37
CA PRO A 57 14.33 3.60 -0.15
C PRO A 57 14.23 2.70 -1.38
N THR A 58 15.27 1.89 -1.61
CA THR A 58 15.30 0.83 -2.62
C THR A 58 15.25 -0.53 -1.95
N PHE A 59 14.43 -1.43 -2.47
CA PHE A 59 14.30 -2.81 -1.99
C PHE A 59 14.79 -3.77 -3.05
N GLY A 60 15.58 -4.76 -2.64
CA GLY A 60 16.12 -5.80 -3.51
C GLY A 60 15.43 -7.15 -3.29
N PRO A 61 15.59 -8.12 -4.21
CA PRO A 61 15.03 -9.46 -4.06
C PRO A 61 15.45 -10.17 -2.76
N ASN A 62 16.63 -9.84 -2.24
CA ASN A 62 17.16 -10.41 -0.99
C ASN A 62 16.44 -9.90 0.27
N ASP A 63 15.62 -8.85 0.17
CA ASP A 63 14.82 -8.34 1.30
C ASP A 63 13.52 -9.14 1.51
N LEU A 64 13.18 -10.03 0.57
CA LEU A 64 11.93 -10.80 0.56
C LEU A 64 12.21 -12.30 0.77
N GLY A 65 11.35 -12.92 1.57
CA GLY A 65 11.30 -14.38 1.71
C GLY A 65 10.62 -15.05 0.51
N PRO A 66 10.89 -16.34 0.26
CA PRO A 66 10.38 -17.07 -0.90
C PRO A 66 8.85 -17.23 -0.93
N LEU A 67 8.17 -17.03 0.21
CA LEU A 67 6.72 -17.13 0.35
C LEU A 67 6.07 -15.77 0.67
N ASP A 68 6.80 -14.66 0.64
CA ASP A 68 6.28 -13.36 1.06
C ASP A 68 5.06 -12.92 0.22
N ASN A 69 4.93 -13.40 -1.02
CA ASN A 69 3.79 -13.15 -1.90
C ASN A 69 2.75 -14.29 -1.95
N ASP A 70 2.84 -15.30 -1.08
CA ASP A 70 1.87 -16.41 -1.00
C ASP A 70 1.27 -16.51 0.41
N LEU A 71 0.23 -15.71 0.67
CA LEU A 71 -0.48 -15.68 1.96
C LEU A 71 -1.22 -16.99 2.26
N ILE A 72 -1.39 -17.87 1.27
CA ILE A 72 -1.95 -19.20 1.47
C ILE A 72 -0.92 -20.09 2.18
N LYS A 73 0.38 -19.84 1.99
CA LYS A 73 1.47 -20.70 2.48
C LYS A 73 2.34 -20.06 3.55
N ASN A 74 2.49 -18.74 3.55
CA ASN A 74 3.47 -18.04 4.40
C ASN A 74 3.21 -18.14 5.92
N TYR A 75 1.99 -18.51 6.31
CA TYR A 75 1.62 -18.74 7.70
C TYR A 75 0.99 -20.12 7.95
N ALA A 76 0.87 -20.96 6.91
CA ALA A 76 0.30 -22.29 7.02
C ALA A 76 1.13 -23.16 8.00
N LYS A 77 0.44 -23.91 8.86
CA LYS A 77 1.07 -24.79 9.87
C LYS A 77 0.67 -26.24 9.67
N SER A 78 -0.64 -26.51 9.71
CA SER A 78 -1.20 -27.86 9.61
C SER A 78 -1.96 -28.10 8.31
N GLY A 79 -2.16 -27.06 7.51
CA GLY A 79 -2.87 -27.11 6.24
C GLY A 79 -3.01 -25.71 5.64
N ASP A 80 -3.73 -25.64 4.52
CA ASP A 80 -4.05 -24.36 3.89
C ASP A 80 -5.17 -23.63 4.65
N PRO A 81 -5.17 -22.28 4.64
CA PRO A 81 -6.24 -21.49 5.25
C PRO A 81 -7.59 -21.72 4.54
N ILE A 82 -8.67 -21.57 5.30
CA ILE A 82 -10.04 -21.70 4.83
C ILE A 82 -10.46 -20.43 4.08
N GLY A 83 -11.02 -20.61 2.88
CA GLY A 83 -11.72 -19.56 2.13
C GLY A 83 -11.52 -19.63 0.62
N GLU A 84 -12.06 -18.64 -0.09
CA GLU A 84 -11.93 -18.52 -1.55
C GLU A 84 -10.48 -18.19 -1.93
N ARG A 85 -9.78 -19.12 -2.59
CA ARG A 85 -8.40 -18.92 -3.06
C ARG A 85 -8.40 -18.01 -4.28
N ILE A 86 -7.66 -16.92 -4.21
CA ILE A 86 -7.56 -15.94 -5.30
C ILE A 86 -6.10 -15.59 -5.59
N ILE A 87 -5.85 -15.20 -6.84
CA ILE A 87 -4.64 -14.49 -7.26
C ILE A 87 -5.05 -13.03 -7.44
N VAL A 88 -4.30 -12.12 -6.82
CA VAL A 88 -4.40 -10.70 -7.11
C VAL A 88 -3.15 -10.31 -7.88
N HIS A 89 -3.34 -9.67 -9.03
CA HIS A 89 -2.25 -9.22 -9.88
C HIS A 89 -2.60 -7.91 -10.58
N GLY A 90 -1.59 -7.19 -11.04
CA GLY A 90 -1.77 -5.93 -11.75
C GLY A 90 -0.44 -5.29 -12.13
N HIS A 91 -0.49 -4.04 -12.59
CA HIS A 91 0.70 -3.24 -12.89
C HIS A 91 0.71 -1.98 -12.02
N VAL A 92 1.90 -1.58 -11.57
CA VAL A 92 2.16 -0.25 -11.00
C VAL A 92 2.75 0.62 -12.10
N GLN A 93 2.08 1.73 -12.39
CA GLN A 93 2.49 2.71 -13.41
C GLN A 93 2.48 4.12 -12.83
N ASP A 94 3.33 5.01 -13.35
CA ASP A 94 3.25 6.44 -13.11
C ASP A 94 2.07 7.07 -13.85
N GLU A 95 1.79 8.35 -13.60
CA GLU A 95 0.70 9.09 -14.22
C GLU A 95 0.86 9.30 -15.75
N ASN A 96 2.03 8.99 -16.31
CA ASN A 96 2.30 9.00 -17.75
C ASN A 96 2.20 7.60 -18.38
N GLY A 97 1.77 6.60 -17.60
CA GLY A 97 1.66 5.21 -18.04
C GLY A 97 3.00 4.45 -18.10
N ARG A 98 4.07 4.99 -17.52
CA ARG A 98 5.37 4.29 -17.47
C ARG A 98 5.36 3.26 -16.34
N PRO A 99 5.89 2.04 -16.56
CA PRO A 99 5.97 1.04 -15.50
C PRO A 99 6.89 1.53 -14.37
N VAL A 100 6.57 1.16 -13.13
CA VAL A 100 7.41 1.39 -11.95
C VAL A 100 8.06 0.07 -11.53
N PRO A 101 9.28 -0.25 -12.02
CA PRO A 101 9.93 -1.52 -11.74
C PRO A 101 10.59 -1.54 -10.35
N GLY A 102 10.71 -2.73 -9.76
CA GLY A 102 11.42 -2.95 -8.50
C GLY A 102 10.83 -2.23 -7.29
N THR A 103 9.59 -1.74 -7.37
CA THR A 103 8.94 -1.08 -6.23
C THR A 103 8.27 -2.10 -5.32
N LEU A 104 8.34 -1.85 -4.01
CA LEU A 104 7.73 -2.71 -3.01
C LEU A 104 6.21 -2.48 -2.96
N VAL A 105 5.47 -3.57 -3.10
CA VAL A 105 4.04 -3.66 -2.86
C VAL A 105 3.83 -4.52 -1.62
N GLU A 106 3.23 -3.96 -0.58
CA GLU A 106 2.85 -4.68 0.64
C GLU A 106 1.34 -4.73 0.78
N VAL A 107 0.83 -5.83 1.31
CA VAL A 107 -0.60 -6.04 1.51
C VAL A 107 -0.90 -6.60 2.89
N TRP A 108 -2.04 -6.21 3.44
CA TRP A 108 -2.60 -6.81 4.63
C TRP A 108 -4.12 -6.85 4.61
N GLN A 109 -4.70 -7.86 5.23
CA GLN A 109 -6.14 -8.12 5.17
C GLN A 109 -6.64 -8.98 6.35
N ALA A 110 -7.96 -9.02 6.50
CA ALA A 110 -8.64 -10.00 7.32
C ALA A 110 -8.64 -11.40 6.66
N ASN A 111 -8.99 -12.42 7.44
CA ASN A 111 -9.30 -13.75 6.91
C ASN A 111 -10.68 -13.81 6.23
N ALA A 112 -11.09 -14.98 5.75
CA ALA A 112 -12.41 -15.20 5.12
C ALA A 112 -13.61 -14.89 6.03
N ALA A 113 -13.41 -14.88 7.37
CA ALA A 113 -14.45 -14.52 8.34
C ALA A 113 -14.44 -13.03 8.73
N GLY A 114 -13.64 -12.19 8.05
CA GLY A 114 -13.54 -10.77 8.38
C GLY A 114 -12.77 -10.49 9.68
N ARG A 115 -11.99 -11.45 10.18
CA ARG A 115 -11.16 -11.31 11.40
C ARG A 115 -9.70 -11.04 11.03
N TYR A 116 -9.15 -9.95 11.54
CA TYR A 116 -7.72 -9.68 11.50
C TYR A 116 -6.98 -10.45 12.59
N ARG A 117 -5.76 -10.91 12.26
CA ARG A 117 -4.79 -11.39 13.25
C ARG A 117 -4.13 -10.21 13.96
N HIS A 118 -4.92 -9.46 14.70
CA HIS A 118 -4.44 -8.29 15.45
C HIS A 118 -5.07 -8.26 16.85
N ARG A 119 -4.27 -7.93 17.87
CA ARG A 119 -4.70 -7.97 19.28
C ARG A 119 -5.93 -7.12 19.58
N ASN A 120 -6.10 -6.00 18.88
CA ASN A 120 -7.23 -5.08 19.07
C ASN A 120 -8.49 -5.49 18.28
N ASP A 121 -8.40 -6.50 17.40
CA ASP A 121 -9.59 -7.00 16.73
C ASP A 121 -10.29 -8.00 17.65
N THR A 122 -11.46 -7.60 18.16
CA THR A 122 -12.32 -8.39 19.04
C THR A 122 -13.61 -8.86 18.36
N TYR A 123 -13.70 -8.76 17.04
CA TYR A 123 -14.85 -9.26 16.29
C TYR A 123 -15.06 -10.77 16.51
N ILE A 124 -16.31 -11.23 16.55
CA ILE A 124 -16.65 -12.63 16.86
C ILE A 124 -16.21 -13.63 15.79
N GLY A 125 -15.87 -13.17 14.57
CA GLY A 125 -15.35 -14.03 13.51
C GLY A 125 -14.13 -14.82 14.00
N PRO A 126 -14.07 -16.15 13.76
CA PRO A 126 -12.99 -16.98 14.26
C PRO A 126 -11.66 -16.62 13.59
N ILE A 127 -10.57 -16.76 14.35
CA ILE A 127 -9.22 -16.73 13.79
C ILE A 127 -8.98 -18.05 13.04
N ASP A 128 -8.45 -17.96 11.82
CA ASP A 128 -7.97 -19.13 11.09
C ASP A 128 -6.54 -19.45 11.54
N PRO A 129 -6.23 -20.63 12.11
CA PRO A 129 -4.89 -20.95 12.61
C PRO A 129 -3.79 -20.97 11.53
N ASN A 130 -4.15 -21.12 10.26
CA ASN A 130 -3.23 -21.23 9.12
C ASN A 130 -3.13 -19.93 8.30
N PHE A 131 -3.85 -18.85 8.66
CA PHE A 131 -3.82 -17.57 7.94
C PHE A 131 -3.16 -16.44 8.72
N GLY A 132 -2.12 -15.83 8.14
CA GLY A 132 -1.42 -14.66 8.70
C GLY A 132 -2.07 -13.35 8.31
N GLY A 133 -2.36 -13.18 7.02
CA GLY A 133 -3.04 -12.01 6.48
C GLY A 133 -2.12 -10.86 6.04
N CYS A 134 -0.82 -11.08 5.90
CA CYS A 134 0.12 -10.10 5.35
C CYS A 134 1.04 -10.73 4.29
N GLY A 135 1.43 -9.93 3.31
CA GLY A 135 2.41 -10.33 2.30
C GLY A 135 2.98 -9.14 1.57
N ARG A 136 3.99 -9.39 0.74
CA ARG A 136 4.69 -8.36 -0.03
C ARG A 136 5.40 -8.97 -1.25
N CYS A 137 5.58 -8.16 -2.28
CA CYS A 137 6.30 -8.50 -3.50
C CYS A 137 6.97 -7.26 -4.10
N LEU A 138 7.99 -7.47 -4.93
CA LEU A 138 8.52 -6.43 -5.80
C LEU A 138 7.83 -6.50 -7.17
N THR A 139 7.64 -5.34 -7.79
CA THR A 139 7.24 -5.29 -9.20
C THR A 139 8.38 -5.74 -10.11
N ASP A 140 8.06 -6.39 -11.22
CA ASP A 140 9.03 -6.74 -12.26
C ASP A 140 9.41 -5.54 -13.14
N GLU A 141 10.21 -5.78 -14.19
CA GLU A 141 10.67 -4.76 -15.14
C GLU A 141 9.53 -4.02 -15.86
N ASN A 142 8.35 -4.64 -15.97
CA ASN A 142 7.13 -4.08 -16.58
C ASN A 142 6.16 -3.52 -15.53
N GLY A 143 6.60 -3.38 -14.28
CA GLY A 143 5.76 -2.92 -13.17
C GLY A 143 4.72 -3.94 -12.71
N TYR A 144 4.76 -5.19 -13.21
CA TYR A 144 3.80 -6.22 -12.86
C TYR A 144 4.06 -6.76 -11.45
N TYR A 145 2.99 -7.02 -10.69
CA TYR A 145 3.05 -7.71 -9.41
C TYR A 145 1.96 -8.76 -9.32
N PHE A 146 2.18 -9.76 -8.46
CA PHE A 146 1.13 -10.68 -8.05
C PHE A 146 1.37 -11.24 -6.65
N TYR A 147 0.28 -11.62 -6.00
CA TYR A 147 0.30 -12.42 -4.78
C TYR A 147 -0.90 -13.38 -4.75
N ARG A 148 -0.77 -14.46 -3.98
CA ARG A 148 -1.82 -15.46 -3.74
C ARG A 148 -2.36 -15.29 -2.33
N THR A 149 -3.69 -15.30 -2.19
CA THR A 149 -4.34 -15.10 -0.89
C THR A 149 -5.70 -15.79 -0.81
N ILE A 150 -6.35 -15.63 0.34
CA ILE A 150 -7.77 -15.92 0.56
C ILE A 150 -8.55 -14.62 0.43
N LYS A 151 -9.67 -14.60 -0.30
CA LYS A 151 -10.55 -13.43 -0.36
C LYS A 151 -11.04 -13.07 1.06
N PRO A 152 -10.83 -11.83 1.52
CA PRO A 152 -11.23 -11.44 2.86
C PRO A 152 -12.75 -11.39 2.98
N GLY A 153 -13.27 -11.73 4.16
CA GLY A 153 -14.66 -11.47 4.50
C GLY A 153 -14.90 -9.97 4.78
N PRO A 154 -16.11 -9.45 4.53
CA PRO A 154 -16.50 -8.15 5.07
C PRO A 154 -16.52 -8.20 6.60
N TYR A 155 -16.41 -7.05 7.27
CA TYR A 155 -16.41 -7.00 8.74
C TYR A 155 -17.10 -5.75 9.30
N PRO A 156 -17.71 -5.85 10.50
CA PRO A 156 -18.36 -4.73 11.14
C PRO A 156 -17.31 -3.82 11.80
N TRP A 157 -17.63 -2.53 11.90
CA TRP A 157 -16.77 -1.57 12.57
C TRP A 157 -17.60 -0.46 13.21
N ARG A 158 -17.09 0.10 14.31
CA ARG A 158 -17.82 1.05 15.16
C ARG A 158 -17.80 2.49 14.60
N ASN A 159 -18.27 2.68 13.37
CA ASN A 159 -18.53 4.00 12.81
C ASN A 159 -19.96 4.43 13.12
N TYR A 160 -20.95 3.82 12.46
CA TYR A 160 -22.34 3.77 12.93
C TYR A 160 -22.64 2.38 13.49
N ILE A 161 -23.79 2.24 14.14
CA ILE A 161 -24.13 1.01 14.88
C ILE A 161 -24.11 -0.25 14.01
N ASN A 162 -24.44 -0.13 12.73
CA ASN A 162 -24.46 -1.23 11.76
C ASN A 162 -23.57 -0.94 10.54
N SER A 163 -22.41 -0.30 10.75
CA SER A 163 -21.45 -0.08 9.67
C SER A 163 -20.63 -1.33 9.40
N TRP A 164 -20.55 -1.69 8.12
CA TRP A 164 -19.72 -2.77 7.62
C TRP A 164 -18.71 -2.23 6.61
N ARG A 165 -17.51 -2.79 6.63
CA ARG A 165 -16.56 -2.63 5.54
C ARG A 165 -16.85 -3.71 4.50
N PRO A 166 -16.84 -3.40 3.20
CA PRO A 166 -16.77 -4.42 2.16
C PRO A 166 -15.57 -5.34 2.37
N ALA A 167 -15.56 -6.49 1.71
CA ALA A 167 -14.34 -7.27 1.53
C ALA A 167 -13.28 -6.35 0.90
N HIS A 168 -12.13 -6.20 1.54
CA HIS A 168 -11.04 -5.38 1.00
C HIS A 168 -9.68 -5.86 1.46
N ILE A 169 -8.68 -5.52 0.66
CA ILE A 169 -7.26 -5.72 0.95
C ILE A 169 -6.62 -4.33 1.04
N HIS A 170 -5.89 -4.08 2.12
CA HIS A 170 -5.07 -2.88 2.21
C HIS A 170 -3.80 -3.06 1.39
N VAL A 171 -3.42 -2.01 0.66
CA VAL A 171 -2.25 -2.01 -0.23
C VAL A 171 -1.36 -0.83 0.09
N SER A 172 -0.06 -1.07 0.15
CA SER A 172 1.01 -0.10 0.35
C SER A 172 1.95 -0.18 -0.83
N VAL A 173 2.21 0.95 -1.49
CA VAL A 173 3.13 1.07 -2.64
C VAL A 173 4.17 2.14 -2.32
N PHE A 174 5.45 1.85 -2.57
CA PHE A 174 6.54 2.77 -2.27
C PHE A 174 6.84 3.77 -3.40
N GLY A 175 6.72 3.36 -4.66
CA GLY A 175 7.14 4.17 -5.81
C GLY A 175 8.67 4.21 -5.98
N SER A 176 9.15 5.21 -6.71
CA SER A 176 10.59 5.50 -6.94
C SER A 176 11.13 6.65 -6.06
N GLY A 177 10.25 7.41 -5.42
CA GLY A 177 10.61 8.50 -4.50
C GLY A 177 9.53 8.72 -3.45
N PHE A 178 9.89 9.38 -2.34
CA PHE A 178 9.01 9.54 -1.18
C PHE A 178 7.67 10.20 -1.52
N ALA A 179 7.66 11.17 -2.44
CA ALA A 179 6.43 11.83 -2.88
C ALA A 179 5.37 10.87 -3.48
N GLN A 180 5.80 9.73 -4.04
CA GLN A 180 4.93 8.71 -4.64
C GLN A 180 4.38 7.69 -3.63
N ARG A 181 4.85 7.70 -2.38
CA ARG A 181 4.42 6.76 -1.34
C ARG A 181 2.89 6.81 -1.17
N LEU A 182 2.23 5.66 -1.32
CA LEU A 182 0.78 5.55 -1.27
C LEU A 182 0.30 4.36 -0.45
N ILE A 183 -0.75 4.57 0.34
CA ILE A 183 -1.55 3.49 0.95
C ILE A 183 -2.99 3.64 0.45
N THR A 184 -3.59 2.54 0.04
CA THR A 184 -4.97 2.47 -0.47
C THR A 184 -5.64 1.15 -0.08
N GLN A 185 -6.85 0.92 -0.57
CA GLN A 185 -7.61 -0.31 -0.39
C GLN A 185 -8.21 -0.74 -1.73
N MET A 186 -8.22 -2.05 -1.98
CA MET A 186 -8.92 -2.71 -3.09
C MET A 186 -10.09 -3.51 -2.55
#